data_AF-A0A947CNU4-F1
#
_entry.id   AF-A0A947CNU4-F1
#
_cell.length_a   1.000
_cell.length_b   1.000
_cell.length_c   1.000
_cell.angle_alpha   90.00
_cell.angle_beta   90.00
_cell.angle_gamma   90.00
#
_symmetry.space_group_name_H-M   'P 1'
#
loop_
_entity.id
_entity.type
_entity.pdbx_description
1 polymer ?
#
loop_
_entity_poly.entity_id
_entity_poly.type
_entity_poly.pdbx_seq_one_letter_code
_entity_poly.pdbx_strand_id
1 'polypeptide(L)'
;IGPIISTTPDHPGRGVFWVEAKRDILGDVLAENGRIGRVRAYRQIGTPDAPVTIRAKHYLTGLLCGTPDCMAAWPSGASVDCGAIYADVDTHYNGGTGYIRQLITGTFDGTFVTHEIHPAVATGAPGRVVITDHFAGTMRIARSLDHPKQFIMLPAYGLNGQIVVNSDATASGVWVSPIYLGLPGDPDQIVLGPNYPQPAWLLGGGAAGLLPYSLHDTSCTPLSGGVITGADPAVELRFYGPVALTGSQPVTISRRVAGSTDGFTPVPLGGFDLDLGVVPSALQIGGGFEGGFEYRIAAGPDLRADVPGTPPLGWTGSYTVTVDGGSTCPEDLDGSGDVGFVDLLQVITDWGVTTGSPADLNGDGVVNFIDLLTILVAWGPCS
;
A
#
# COMPACT_ATOMS: atom_id res chain seq x y z
N ILE A 1 20.06 -23.63 -15.56
CA ILE A 1 19.94 -23.61 -17.05
C ILE A 1 20.38 -22.23 -17.52
N GLY A 2 21.15 -22.12 -18.61
CA GLY A 2 21.61 -20.82 -19.15
C GLY A 2 20.50 -20.06 -19.87
N PRO A 3 20.81 -18.91 -20.50
CA PRO A 3 19.78 -18.14 -21.18
C PRO A 3 19.21 -18.92 -22.38
N ILE A 4 17.89 -18.92 -22.51
CA ILE A 4 17.14 -19.46 -23.64
C ILE A 4 16.58 -18.26 -24.41
N ILE A 5 17.07 -18.06 -25.63
CA ILE A 5 16.69 -16.90 -26.45
C ILE A 5 16.06 -17.40 -27.75
N SER A 6 14.82 -16.99 -28.00
CA SER A 6 14.09 -17.25 -29.23
C SER A 6 14.09 -16.00 -30.11
N THR A 7 14.79 -16.06 -31.24
CA THR A 7 14.95 -14.96 -32.19
C THR A 7 13.95 -15.03 -33.35
N THR A 8 12.76 -15.58 -33.12
CA THR A 8 11.72 -15.76 -34.14
C THR A 8 11.14 -14.41 -34.61
N PRO A 9 10.66 -14.31 -35.86
CA PRO A 9 9.78 -13.20 -36.26
C PRO A 9 8.53 -13.13 -35.38
N ASP A 10 7.89 -11.96 -35.35
CA ASP A 10 6.68 -11.73 -34.57
C ASP A 10 5.56 -12.70 -34.95
N HIS A 11 5.24 -13.65 -34.06
CA HIS A 11 4.21 -14.65 -34.34
C HIS A 11 3.71 -15.36 -33.07
N PRO A 12 2.38 -15.43 -32.81
CA PRO A 12 1.81 -16.02 -31.59
C PRO A 12 1.97 -17.54 -31.48
N GLY A 13 2.27 -18.22 -32.59
CA GLY A 13 2.55 -19.66 -32.65
C GLY A 13 4.03 -20.04 -32.59
N ARG A 14 4.96 -19.06 -32.61
CA ARG A 14 6.41 -19.31 -32.59
C ARG A 14 7.00 -18.82 -31.27
N GLY A 15 8.11 -19.41 -30.86
CA GLY A 15 8.77 -19.07 -29.60
C GLY A 15 9.20 -20.31 -28.83
N VAL A 16 9.25 -20.17 -27.50
CA VAL A 16 9.58 -21.25 -26.58
C VAL A 16 8.32 -22.04 -26.27
N PHE A 17 8.32 -23.35 -26.46
CA PHE A 17 7.16 -24.18 -26.18
C PHE A 17 7.18 -24.63 -24.71
N TRP A 18 8.26 -25.28 -24.28
CA TRP A 18 8.39 -25.80 -22.91
C TRP A 18 9.85 -25.71 -22.47
N VAL A 19 10.07 -25.22 -21.25
CA VAL A 19 11.32 -25.31 -20.51
C VAL A 19 11.01 -26.04 -19.23
N GLU A 20 11.66 -27.17 -18.98
CA GLU A 20 11.45 -27.93 -17.76
C GLU A 20 12.80 -28.38 -17.21
N ALA A 21 13.03 -28.09 -15.93
CA ALA A 21 14.24 -28.42 -15.21
C ALA A 21 13.89 -29.12 -13.90
N LYS A 22 14.44 -30.32 -13.67
CA LYS A 22 14.39 -30.98 -12.35
C LYS A 22 15.30 -30.32 -11.29
N ARG A 23 15.77 -29.10 -11.56
CA ARG A 23 16.73 -28.31 -10.81
C ARG A 23 16.42 -26.83 -11.06
N ASP A 24 17.32 -25.96 -10.63
CA ASP A 24 17.20 -24.52 -10.79
C ASP A 24 17.29 -24.06 -12.26
N ILE A 25 16.50 -23.04 -12.60
CA ILE A 25 16.65 -22.24 -13.82
C ILE A 25 17.29 -20.92 -13.39
N LEU A 26 18.48 -20.61 -13.88
CA LEU A 26 19.31 -19.48 -13.40
C LEU A 26 19.66 -18.53 -14.54
N GLY A 27 19.00 -18.68 -15.69
CA GLY A 27 19.25 -17.89 -16.88
C GLY A 27 17.93 -17.48 -17.50
N ASP A 28 17.99 -16.37 -18.23
CA ASP A 28 16.82 -15.74 -18.83
C ASP A 28 16.07 -16.63 -19.81
N VAL A 29 14.77 -16.41 -19.97
CA VAL A 29 13.96 -17.06 -20.99
C VAL A 29 13.27 -15.98 -21.82
N LEU A 30 13.83 -15.70 -22.99
CA LEU A 30 13.46 -14.57 -23.82
C LEU A 30 12.79 -15.04 -25.12
N ALA A 31 11.52 -14.71 -25.28
CA ALA A 31 10.74 -14.87 -26.51
C ALA A 31 10.04 -13.54 -26.84
N GLU A 32 10.83 -12.47 -26.99
CA GLU A 32 10.36 -11.08 -27.12
C GLU A 32 9.47 -10.82 -28.35
N ASN A 33 9.47 -11.71 -29.34
CA ASN A 33 8.60 -11.66 -30.53
C ASN A 33 7.68 -12.88 -30.63
N GLY A 34 7.60 -13.70 -29.57
CA GLY A 34 6.94 -14.99 -29.61
C GLY A 34 6.16 -15.28 -28.35
N ARG A 35 5.90 -16.57 -28.17
CA ARG A 35 5.28 -17.12 -26.98
C ARG A 35 6.29 -17.79 -26.07
N ILE A 36 5.91 -17.96 -24.82
CA ILE A 36 6.43 -18.99 -23.95
C ILE A 36 5.24 -19.90 -23.55
N GLY A 37 5.29 -21.18 -23.91
CA GLY A 37 4.26 -22.11 -23.45
C GLY A 37 4.39 -22.31 -21.94
N ARG A 38 5.43 -23.01 -21.49
CA ARG A 38 5.64 -23.27 -20.06
C ARG A 38 7.10 -23.11 -19.66
N VAL A 39 7.33 -22.52 -18.50
CA VAL A 39 8.61 -22.57 -17.76
C VAL A 39 8.35 -23.27 -16.45
N ARG A 40 9.11 -24.34 -16.19
CA ARG A 40 9.00 -25.12 -14.95
C ARG A 40 10.36 -25.46 -14.37
N ALA A 41 10.58 -25.07 -13.11
CA ALA A 41 11.68 -25.56 -12.29
C ALA A 41 11.14 -26.39 -11.14
N TYR A 42 11.83 -27.46 -10.75
CA TYR A 42 11.44 -28.27 -9.59
C TYR A 42 12.01 -27.72 -8.27
N ARG A 43 12.92 -26.73 -8.33
CA ARG A 43 13.56 -26.10 -7.18
C ARG A 43 13.36 -24.59 -7.16
N GLN A 44 14.11 -23.81 -7.93
CA GLN A 44 13.92 -22.35 -8.00
C GLN A 44 14.14 -21.80 -9.41
N ILE A 45 13.56 -20.64 -9.68
CA ILE A 45 13.82 -19.83 -10.87
C ILE A 45 14.49 -18.54 -10.40
N GLY A 46 15.73 -18.30 -10.81
CA GLY A 46 16.56 -17.22 -10.28
C GLY A 46 16.99 -17.43 -8.83
N THR A 47 17.62 -16.40 -8.28
CA THR A 47 18.01 -16.29 -6.87
C THR A 47 17.79 -14.85 -6.40
N PRO A 48 17.73 -14.56 -5.08
CA PRO A 48 17.57 -13.19 -4.58
C PRO A 48 18.62 -12.22 -5.14
N ASP A 49 19.87 -12.66 -5.26
CA ASP A 49 20.99 -11.82 -5.74
C ASP A 49 21.13 -11.78 -7.27
N ALA A 50 20.40 -12.66 -7.98
CA ALA A 50 20.44 -12.78 -9.42
C ALA A 50 19.06 -13.21 -9.94
N PRO A 51 18.09 -12.28 -10.00
CA PRO A 51 16.80 -12.54 -10.62
C PRO A 51 16.97 -12.78 -12.12
N VAL A 52 16.11 -13.64 -12.68
CA VAL A 52 16.12 -13.93 -14.13
C VAL A 52 15.07 -13.13 -14.86
N THR A 53 15.30 -12.83 -16.14
CA THR A 53 14.31 -12.19 -17.00
C THR A 53 13.50 -13.25 -17.78
N ILE A 54 12.18 -13.15 -17.75
CA ILE A 54 11.28 -13.97 -18.57
C ILE A 54 10.38 -13.05 -19.41
N ARG A 55 10.53 -13.08 -20.74
CA ARG A 55 9.77 -12.19 -21.63
C ARG A 55 9.04 -12.92 -22.74
N ALA A 56 7.77 -12.59 -22.94
CA ALA A 56 6.96 -13.16 -24.02
C ALA A 56 5.92 -12.16 -24.53
N LYS A 57 6.02 -11.72 -25.78
CA LYS A 57 5.07 -10.74 -26.34
C LYS A 57 3.63 -11.23 -26.44
N HIS A 58 3.43 -12.52 -26.72
CA HIS A 58 2.09 -13.07 -27.02
C HIS A 58 1.42 -13.75 -25.84
N TYR A 59 2.15 -14.58 -25.09
CA TYR A 59 1.64 -15.21 -23.88
C TYR A 59 2.71 -16.05 -23.17
N LEU A 60 2.51 -16.22 -21.87
CA LEU A 60 3.13 -17.22 -21.01
C LEU A 60 2.02 -18.14 -20.47
N THR A 61 1.89 -19.38 -20.95
CA THR A 61 0.77 -20.23 -20.46
C THR A 61 1.02 -20.86 -19.08
N GLY A 62 2.26 -20.94 -18.63
CA GLY A 62 2.59 -21.53 -17.34
C GLY A 62 3.95 -21.12 -16.83
N LEU A 63 4.00 -20.58 -15.61
CA LEU A 63 5.22 -20.34 -14.85
C LEU A 63 5.12 -21.09 -13.53
N LEU A 64 5.95 -22.11 -13.35
CA LEU A 64 5.74 -23.12 -12.31
C LEU A 64 7.04 -23.39 -11.56
N CYS A 65 6.99 -23.34 -10.23
CA CYS A 65 8.11 -23.70 -9.39
C CYS A 65 7.68 -24.73 -8.34
N GLY A 66 8.39 -25.86 -8.29
CA GLY A 66 8.17 -26.95 -7.33
C GLY A 66 7.86 -28.31 -7.97
N THR A 67 7.74 -29.30 -7.09
CA THR A 67 7.44 -30.69 -7.45
C THR A 67 6.02 -30.85 -8.02
N PRO A 68 5.67 -31.99 -8.64
CA PRO A 68 4.29 -32.25 -9.06
C PRO A 68 3.27 -32.11 -7.92
N ASP A 69 3.67 -32.41 -6.69
CA ASP A 69 2.82 -32.31 -5.50
C ASP A 69 2.43 -30.86 -5.22
N CYS A 70 3.34 -29.90 -5.42
CA CYS A 70 3.04 -28.46 -5.29
C CYS A 70 1.88 -28.04 -6.20
N MET A 71 1.83 -28.59 -7.43
CA MET A 71 0.77 -28.27 -8.39
C MET A 71 -0.58 -28.95 -8.07
N ALA A 72 -0.56 -29.99 -7.24
CA ALA A 72 -1.74 -30.76 -6.83
C ALA A 72 -2.28 -30.38 -5.44
N ALA A 73 -1.45 -29.73 -4.61
CA ALA A 73 -1.70 -29.47 -3.20
C ALA A 73 -2.53 -28.21 -2.89
N TRP A 74 -2.77 -27.35 -3.88
CA TRP A 74 -3.62 -26.18 -3.70
C TRP A 74 -4.86 -26.26 -4.60
N PRO A 75 -6.07 -26.19 -4.04
CA PRO A 75 -6.41 -25.61 -2.74
C PRO A 75 -6.56 -26.62 -1.57
N SER A 76 -6.00 -27.83 -1.64
CA SER A 76 -6.25 -28.87 -0.62
C SER A 76 -5.61 -28.61 0.76
N GLY A 77 -4.91 -27.48 0.95
CA GLY A 77 -4.32 -27.08 2.22
C GLY A 77 -3.11 -27.90 2.64
N ALA A 78 -2.61 -28.78 1.78
CA ALA A 78 -1.38 -29.51 2.05
C ALA A 78 -0.19 -28.55 1.97
N SER A 79 0.56 -28.44 3.05
CA SER A 79 1.87 -27.78 3.05
C SER A 79 2.79 -28.53 2.10
N VAL A 80 3.01 -27.97 0.91
CA VAL A 80 3.95 -28.51 -0.06
C VAL A 80 4.98 -27.44 -0.36
N ASP A 81 6.24 -27.86 -0.26
CA ASP A 81 7.41 -27.03 -0.56
C ASP A 81 7.41 -26.70 -2.06
N CYS A 82 6.70 -25.62 -2.39
CA CYS A 82 6.76 -25.01 -3.70
C CYS A 82 8.02 -24.17 -3.76
N GLY A 83 8.74 -24.29 -4.87
CA GLY A 83 9.98 -23.57 -5.09
C GLY A 83 9.79 -22.05 -5.15
N ALA A 84 10.88 -21.28 -5.12
CA ALA A 84 10.81 -19.82 -5.25
C ALA A 84 11.02 -19.33 -6.70
N ILE A 85 10.43 -18.19 -7.05
CA ILE A 85 10.69 -17.46 -8.28
C ILE A 85 11.23 -16.08 -7.92
N TYR A 86 12.45 -15.81 -8.36
CA TYR A 86 13.11 -14.50 -8.35
C TYR A 86 13.27 -14.08 -9.81
N ALA A 87 12.30 -13.32 -10.34
CA ALA A 87 12.27 -13.01 -11.76
C ALA A 87 11.55 -11.71 -12.11
N ASP A 88 12.06 -11.07 -13.17
CA ASP A 88 11.34 -10.04 -13.91
C ASP A 88 10.63 -10.69 -15.09
N VAL A 89 9.33 -10.88 -14.93
CA VAL A 89 8.44 -11.46 -15.92
C VAL A 89 7.66 -10.36 -16.61
N ASP A 90 7.73 -10.32 -17.93
CA ASP A 90 7.01 -9.33 -18.72
C ASP A 90 6.38 -9.96 -19.97
N THR A 91 5.05 -10.06 -19.95
CA THR A 91 4.24 -10.42 -21.11
C THR A 91 3.53 -9.23 -21.75
N HIS A 92 3.74 -8.02 -21.23
CA HIS A 92 3.27 -6.76 -21.79
C HIS A 92 4.37 -5.98 -22.55
N TYR A 93 5.52 -6.63 -22.76
CA TYR A 93 6.72 -6.07 -23.36
C TYR A 93 6.48 -5.39 -24.72
N ASN A 94 7.03 -4.19 -24.90
CA ASN A 94 6.91 -3.37 -26.12
C ASN A 94 5.44 -3.18 -26.59
N GLY A 95 4.51 -2.99 -25.64
CA GLY A 95 3.08 -2.84 -25.94
C GLY A 95 2.41 -4.14 -26.40
N GLY A 96 3.01 -5.29 -26.10
CA GLY A 96 2.41 -6.60 -26.36
C GLY A 96 1.17 -6.83 -25.50
N THR A 97 0.14 -7.47 -26.05
CA THR A 97 -1.09 -7.79 -25.30
C THR A 97 -1.02 -9.18 -24.67
N GLY A 98 0.18 -9.60 -24.23
CA GLY A 98 0.42 -10.97 -23.82
C GLY A 98 -0.12 -11.28 -22.43
N TYR A 99 -0.64 -12.49 -22.27
CA TYR A 99 -1.30 -12.95 -21.05
C TYR A 99 -0.52 -14.04 -20.31
N ILE A 100 -0.85 -14.21 -19.03
CA ILE A 100 -0.51 -15.39 -18.23
C ILE A 100 -1.74 -16.28 -18.07
N ARG A 101 -1.59 -17.61 -18.10
CA ARG A 101 -2.71 -18.50 -17.68
C ARG A 101 -2.53 -19.06 -16.29
N GLN A 102 -1.31 -19.44 -15.95
CA GLN A 102 -1.03 -20.05 -14.66
C GLN A 102 0.35 -19.63 -14.15
N LEU A 103 0.39 -19.11 -12.92
CA LEU A 103 1.60 -18.97 -12.12
C LEU A 103 1.40 -19.78 -10.85
N ILE A 104 2.30 -20.72 -10.55
CA ILE A 104 2.30 -21.47 -9.28
C ILE A 104 3.71 -21.51 -8.71
N THR A 105 3.88 -21.04 -7.48
CA THR A 105 5.18 -20.98 -6.79
C THR A 105 4.98 -20.93 -5.27
N GLY A 106 6.05 -21.12 -4.51
CA GLY A 106 6.07 -20.87 -3.07
C GLY A 106 6.21 -19.38 -2.83
N THR A 107 7.38 -18.85 -3.16
CA THR A 107 7.67 -17.42 -3.12
C THR A 107 7.69 -16.84 -4.53
N PHE A 108 7.22 -15.60 -4.68
CA PHE A 108 7.50 -14.78 -5.86
C PHE A 108 8.09 -13.45 -5.42
N ASP A 109 9.24 -13.11 -5.98
CA ASP A 109 9.94 -11.86 -5.80
C ASP A 109 10.47 -11.35 -7.15
N GLY A 110 10.48 -10.04 -7.35
CA GLY A 110 10.71 -9.37 -8.63
C GLY A 110 9.44 -8.78 -9.26
N THR A 111 9.51 -8.44 -10.55
CA THR A 111 8.41 -7.78 -11.26
C THR A 111 7.61 -8.77 -12.09
N PHE A 112 6.28 -8.65 -12.09
CA PHE A 112 5.40 -9.42 -12.95
C PHE A 112 4.44 -8.48 -13.70
N VAL A 113 4.70 -8.25 -14.98
CA VAL A 113 3.82 -7.45 -15.84
C VAL A 113 3.11 -8.35 -16.84
N THR A 114 1.78 -8.29 -16.87
CA THR A 114 0.96 -9.02 -17.85
C THR A 114 -0.17 -8.15 -18.34
N HIS A 115 -0.63 -8.38 -19.58
CA HIS A 115 -1.81 -7.70 -20.08
C HIS A 115 -3.07 -8.13 -19.30
N GLU A 116 -3.17 -9.44 -19.04
CA GLU A 116 -4.30 -10.05 -18.34
C GLU A 116 -3.89 -11.41 -17.73
N ILE A 117 -4.67 -11.87 -16.74
CA ILE A 117 -4.66 -13.26 -16.30
C ILE A 117 -5.75 -13.99 -17.11
N HIS A 118 -5.37 -14.72 -18.15
CA HIS A 118 -6.35 -15.24 -19.12
C HIS A 118 -6.82 -16.66 -18.78
N PRO A 119 -8.13 -16.88 -18.52
CA PRO A 119 -8.70 -18.22 -18.37
C PRO A 119 -8.77 -18.94 -19.72
N ALA A 120 -8.46 -20.23 -19.75
CA ALA A 120 -8.52 -21.01 -20.99
C ALA A 120 -9.98 -21.43 -21.30
N VAL A 121 -10.76 -20.49 -21.85
CA VAL A 121 -12.21 -20.60 -22.11
C VAL A 121 -12.59 -21.92 -22.80
N ALA A 122 -11.85 -22.34 -23.84
CA ALA A 122 -12.12 -23.56 -24.60
C ALA A 122 -12.01 -24.85 -23.77
N THR A 123 -11.12 -24.87 -22.77
CA THR A 123 -10.91 -26.03 -21.87
C THR A 123 -11.62 -25.87 -20.54
N GLY A 124 -12.24 -24.72 -20.30
CA GLY A 124 -12.84 -24.35 -19.03
C GLY A 124 -11.85 -24.09 -17.88
N ALA A 125 -10.54 -24.24 -18.09
CA ALA A 125 -9.53 -24.07 -17.06
C ALA A 125 -9.38 -22.59 -16.63
N PRO A 126 -9.21 -22.31 -15.33
CA PRO A 126 -9.10 -20.95 -14.81
C PRO A 126 -7.78 -20.29 -15.18
N GLY A 127 -7.80 -18.97 -15.23
CA GLY A 127 -6.60 -18.14 -15.20
C GLY A 127 -6.25 -17.92 -13.73
N ARG A 128 -5.07 -18.35 -13.28
CA ARG A 128 -4.77 -18.34 -11.84
C ARG A 128 -3.33 -17.96 -11.53
N VAL A 129 -3.17 -17.23 -10.44
CA VAL A 129 -1.87 -17.02 -9.78
C VAL A 129 -2.01 -17.63 -8.40
N VAL A 130 -1.14 -18.57 -8.06
CA VAL A 130 -1.13 -19.26 -6.77
C VAL A 130 0.28 -19.15 -6.20
N ILE A 131 0.38 -18.50 -5.06
CA ILE A 131 1.62 -18.35 -4.30
C ILE A 131 1.33 -18.96 -2.94
N THR A 132 2.18 -19.88 -2.48
CA THR A 132 1.88 -20.68 -1.28
C THR A 132 2.65 -20.25 -0.04
N ASP A 133 3.59 -19.31 -0.17
CA ASP A 133 4.40 -18.75 0.94
C ASP A 133 4.25 -17.22 1.01
N HIS A 134 4.94 -16.46 0.16
CA HIS A 134 4.77 -15.00 0.14
C HIS A 134 5.05 -14.39 -1.23
N PHE A 135 4.33 -13.33 -1.52
CA PHE A 135 4.54 -12.46 -2.67
C PHE A 135 5.23 -11.19 -2.18
N ALA A 136 6.52 -11.01 -2.49
CA ALA A 136 7.30 -9.83 -2.12
C ALA A 136 7.47 -8.83 -3.28
N GLY A 137 7.16 -9.26 -4.50
CA GLY A 137 7.38 -8.48 -5.72
C GLY A 137 6.30 -7.45 -6.06
N THR A 138 6.30 -7.00 -7.31
CA THR A 138 5.26 -6.13 -7.87
C THR A 138 4.56 -6.81 -9.04
N MET A 139 3.23 -6.91 -8.99
CA MET A 139 2.38 -7.49 -10.03
C MET A 139 1.56 -6.39 -10.67
N ARG A 140 1.74 -6.18 -11.98
CA ARG A 140 0.99 -5.22 -12.78
C ARG A 140 0.16 -5.98 -13.81
N ILE A 141 -1.16 -5.89 -13.68
CA ILE A 141 -2.13 -6.41 -14.63
C ILE A 141 -2.63 -5.22 -15.42
N ALA A 142 -2.34 -5.19 -16.73
CA ALA A 142 -2.61 -4.01 -17.58
C ALA A 142 -4.10 -3.67 -17.63
N ARG A 143 -4.96 -4.69 -17.69
CA ARG A 143 -6.42 -4.54 -17.77
C ARG A 143 -7.16 -4.94 -16.48
N SER A 144 -8.46 -5.09 -16.62
CA SER A 144 -9.40 -5.59 -15.62
C SER A 144 -9.05 -6.98 -15.09
N LEU A 145 -9.47 -7.22 -13.85
CA LEU A 145 -9.52 -8.51 -13.20
C LEU A 145 -11.01 -8.82 -12.95
N ASP A 146 -11.73 -9.27 -13.98
CA ASP A 146 -13.20 -9.24 -14.03
C ASP A 146 -13.88 -10.53 -14.51
N HIS A 147 -13.12 -11.61 -14.72
CA HIS A 147 -13.69 -12.89 -15.15
C HIS A 147 -13.96 -13.85 -13.96
N PRO A 148 -15.08 -14.59 -13.92
CA PRO A 148 -15.42 -15.51 -12.82
C PRO A 148 -14.48 -16.71 -12.68
N LYS A 149 -13.64 -16.97 -13.69
CA LYS A 149 -12.59 -18.00 -13.69
C LYS A 149 -11.18 -17.44 -13.56
N GLN A 150 -11.06 -16.19 -13.13
CA GLN A 150 -9.79 -15.57 -12.75
C GLN A 150 -9.72 -15.52 -11.22
N PHE A 151 -8.55 -15.76 -10.66
CA PHE A 151 -8.28 -15.48 -9.26
C PHE A 151 -6.79 -15.39 -8.99
N ILE A 152 -6.44 -14.66 -7.94
CA ILE A 152 -5.13 -14.68 -7.32
C ILE A 152 -5.31 -15.28 -5.94
N MET A 153 -4.36 -16.09 -5.50
CA MET A 153 -4.44 -16.76 -4.22
C MET A 153 -3.07 -16.76 -3.56
N LEU A 154 -3.05 -16.25 -2.34
CA LEU A 154 -1.89 -16.11 -1.46
C LEU A 154 -2.25 -16.81 -0.14
N PRO A 155 -1.27 -17.24 0.69
CA PRO A 155 -1.59 -17.66 2.05
C PRO A 155 -2.02 -16.46 2.90
N ALA A 156 -2.49 -16.73 4.11
CA ALA A 156 -2.72 -15.68 5.09
C ALA A 156 -1.42 -14.89 5.32
N TYR A 157 -1.51 -13.56 5.40
CA TYR A 157 -0.36 -12.66 5.51
C TYR A 157 0.66 -12.76 4.36
N GLY A 158 0.31 -13.39 3.23
CA GLY A 158 1.25 -13.66 2.13
C GLY A 158 1.42 -12.52 1.11
N LEU A 159 0.75 -11.39 1.28
CA LEU A 159 0.87 -10.20 0.44
C LEU A 159 1.85 -9.21 1.07
N ASN A 160 3.14 -9.37 0.78
CA ASN A 160 4.20 -8.46 1.23
C ASN A 160 4.51 -7.38 0.17
N GLY A 161 4.22 -7.69 -1.08
CA GLY A 161 4.45 -6.86 -2.26
C GLY A 161 3.22 -6.08 -2.72
N GLN A 162 3.21 -5.68 -3.98
CA GLN A 162 2.19 -4.79 -4.55
C GLN A 162 1.46 -5.45 -5.72
N ILE A 163 0.12 -5.44 -5.71
CA ILE A 163 -0.70 -5.88 -6.84
C ILE A 163 -1.45 -4.68 -7.41
N VAL A 164 -1.23 -4.39 -8.69
CA VAL A 164 -1.86 -3.28 -9.41
C VAL A 164 -2.71 -3.83 -10.54
N VAL A 165 -4.02 -3.64 -10.42
CA VAL A 165 -5.02 -3.96 -11.45
C VAL A 165 -5.29 -2.70 -12.28
N ASN A 166 -5.57 -2.89 -13.57
CA ASN A 166 -5.74 -1.80 -14.54
C ASN A 166 -4.49 -0.89 -14.62
N SER A 167 -3.30 -1.47 -14.65
CA SER A 167 -2.04 -0.71 -14.67
C SER A 167 -1.85 0.18 -15.91
N ASP A 168 -2.62 -0.02 -16.99
CA ASP A 168 -2.71 0.91 -18.13
C ASP A 168 -3.58 2.16 -17.84
N ALA A 169 -4.16 2.23 -16.63
CA ALA A 169 -5.04 3.30 -16.17
C ALA A 169 -6.21 3.60 -17.12
N THR A 170 -6.83 2.55 -17.68
CA THR A 170 -7.98 2.70 -18.58
C THR A 170 -9.24 3.10 -17.82
N ALA A 171 -10.08 3.96 -18.38
CA ALA A 171 -11.32 4.40 -17.73
C ALA A 171 -12.34 3.25 -17.53
N SER A 172 -12.20 2.16 -18.28
CA SER A 172 -13.06 0.97 -18.21
C SER A 172 -12.50 -0.16 -17.35
N GLY A 173 -11.41 0.08 -16.61
CA GLY A 173 -10.80 -0.93 -15.75
C GLY A 173 -11.73 -1.34 -14.62
N VAL A 174 -11.89 -2.65 -14.43
CA VAL A 174 -12.77 -3.23 -13.42
C VAL A 174 -12.02 -4.29 -12.63
N TRP A 175 -12.26 -4.35 -11.32
CA TRP A 175 -11.80 -5.45 -10.48
C TRP A 175 -13.00 -6.07 -9.75
N VAL A 176 -13.35 -7.30 -10.16
CA VAL A 176 -14.44 -8.11 -9.60
C VAL A 176 -13.93 -9.50 -9.20
N SER A 177 -12.93 -10.04 -9.91
CA SER A 177 -12.41 -11.37 -9.57
C SER A 177 -11.63 -11.33 -8.27
N PRO A 178 -11.78 -12.36 -7.42
CA PRO A 178 -11.25 -12.34 -6.07
C PRO A 178 -9.72 -12.47 -6.03
N ILE A 179 -9.12 -11.72 -5.12
CA ILE A 179 -7.78 -12.01 -4.58
C ILE A 179 -7.97 -12.60 -3.19
N TYR A 180 -7.60 -13.85 -3.02
CA TYR A 180 -7.73 -14.59 -1.77
C TYR A 180 -6.44 -14.54 -0.96
N LEU A 181 -6.56 -14.29 0.35
CA LEU A 181 -5.50 -14.56 1.32
C LEU A 181 -6.02 -15.61 2.31
N GLY A 182 -5.31 -16.73 2.41
CA GLY A 182 -5.75 -17.88 3.19
C GLY A 182 -6.45 -18.94 2.35
N LEU A 183 -6.69 -20.10 2.95
CA LEU A 183 -7.24 -21.27 2.26
C LEU A 183 -8.73 -21.05 1.90
N PRO A 184 -9.17 -21.50 0.72
CA PRO A 184 -10.59 -21.46 0.36
C PRO A 184 -11.48 -22.16 1.38
N GLY A 185 -12.45 -21.44 1.92
CA GLY A 185 -13.42 -21.95 2.90
C GLY A 185 -12.95 -21.91 4.36
N ASP A 186 -11.75 -21.39 4.63
CA ASP A 186 -11.30 -21.06 5.99
C ASP A 186 -12.12 -19.87 6.53
N PRO A 187 -12.64 -19.92 7.77
CA PRO A 187 -13.31 -18.76 8.39
C PRO A 187 -12.48 -17.48 8.39
N ASP A 188 -11.15 -17.59 8.41
CA ASP A 188 -10.24 -16.44 8.45
C ASP A 188 -9.76 -16.01 7.04
N GLN A 189 -10.35 -16.57 5.97
CA GLN A 189 -10.00 -16.20 4.61
C GLN A 189 -10.39 -14.74 4.32
N ILE A 190 -9.41 -13.95 3.87
CA ILE A 190 -9.63 -12.58 3.41
C ILE A 190 -9.84 -12.61 1.89
N VAL A 191 -10.88 -11.92 1.42
CA VAL A 191 -11.16 -11.71 0.00
C VAL A 191 -11.03 -10.23 -0.31
N LEU A 192 -10.01 -9.85 -1.07
CA LEU A 192 -9.81 -8.47 -1.48
C LEU A 192 -10.61 -8.17 -2.76
N GLY A 193 -11.19 -6.98 -2.78
CA GLY A 193 -11.74 -6.33 -3.97
C GLY A 193 -11.14 -4.92 -4.12
N PRO A 194 -11.70 -4.05 -4.98
CA PRO A 194 -11.17 -2.71 -5.25
C PRO A 194 -10.99 -1.83 -4.01
N ASN A 195 -11.85 -2.01 -3.01
CA ASN A 195 -11.80 -1.33 -1.73
C ASN A 195 -12.00 -2.38 -0.63
N TYR A 196 -11.09 -2.44 0.31
CA TYR A 196 -11.12 -3.40 1.42
C TYR A 196 -10.72 -2.71 2.72
N PRO A 197 -11.27 -3.12 3.88
CA PRO A 197 -10.98 -2.45 5.15
C PRO A 197 -9.69 -2.92 5.84
N GLN A 198 -9.13 -4.05 5.42
CA GLN A 198 -8.00 -4.70 6.10
C GLN A 198 -6.73 -3.85 5.99
N PRO A 199 -6.04 -3.56 7.12
CA PRO A 199 -4.79 -2.83 7.09
C PRO A 199 -3.65 -3.67 6.51
N ALA A 200 -2.63 -3.01 5.96
CA ALA A 200 -1.53 -3.68 5.25
C ALA A 200 -0.83 -4.77 6.08
N TRP A 201 -0.64 -4.58 7.40
CA TRP A 201 0.01 -5.58 8.25
C TRP A 201 -0.76 -6.90 8.33
N LEU A 202 -2.09 -6.87 8.19
CA LEU A 202 -2.94 -8.06 8.16
C LEU A 202 -2.81 -8.81 6.83
N LEU A 203 -2.34 -8.14 5.78
CA LEU A 203 -2.12 -8.71 4.46
C LEU A 203 -0.71 -9.30 4.30
N GLY A 204 0.26 -8.88 5.12
CA GLY A 204 1.69 -9.20 4.96
C GLY A 204 2.61 -7.97 4.82
N GLY A 205 2.03 -6.77 4.87
CA GLY A 205 2.72 -5.48 4.69
C GLY A 205 2.49 -4.83 3.33
N GLY A 206 1.98 -5.59 2.36
CA GLY A 206 1.71 -5.15 0.99
C GLY A 206 0.33 -4.51 0.79
N ALA A 207 -0.02 -4.25 -0.48
CA ALA A 207 -1.31 -3.72 -0.88
C ALA A 207 -1.74 -4.21 -2.28
N ALA A 208 -3.05 -4.17 -2.55
CA ALA A 208 -3.63 -4.48 -3.83
C ALA A 208 -4.64 -3.40 -4.24
N GLY A 209 -4.61 -2.93 -5.49
CA GLY A 209 -5.43 -1.79 -5.90
C GLY A 209 -5.82 -1.79 -7.36
N LEU A 210 -6.99 -1.21 -7.62
CA LEU A 210 -7.44 -0.87 -8.97
C LEU A 210 -7.02 0.56 -9.29
N LEU A 211 -6.33 0.79 -10.41
CA LEU A 211 -6.00 2.14 -10.84
C LEU A 211 -7.19 2.86 -11.53
N PRO A 212 -7.29 4.19 -11.35
CA PRO A 212 -6.57 4.99 -10.35
C PRO A 212 -7.06 4.65 -8.93
N TYR A 213 -6.14 4.47 -7.97
CA TYR A 213 -6.53 4.13 -6.60
C TYR A 213 -6.94 5.37 -5.79
N SER A 214 -7.76 5.14 -4.78
CA SER A 214 -8.15 6.13 -3.75
C SER A 214 -7.32 5.96 -2.48
N LEU A 215 -7.53 6.85 -1.50
CA LEU A 215 -7.06 6.64 -0.13
C LEU A 215 -7.68 5.37 0.47
N HIS A 216 -6.91 4.71 1.33
CA HIS A 216 -7.35 3.59 2.12
C HIS A 216 -7.92 4.13 3.44
N ASP A 217 -9.24 4.37 3.46
CA ASP A 217 -9.93 5.12 4.51
C ASP A 217 -9.67 4.62 5.95
N THR A 218 -9.46 3.32 6.12
CA THR A 218 -9.23 2.67 7.43
C THR A 218 -7.76 2.48 7.79
N SER A 219 -6.82 2.85 6.92
CA SER A 219 -5.39 2.59 7.11
C SER A 219 -4.53 3.84 7.19
N CYS A 220 -5.12 5.03 7.04
CA CYS A 220 -4.42 6.28 7.28
C CYS A 220 -4.16 6.47 8.79
N THR A 221 -3.07 7.13 9.14
CA THR A 221 -2.72 7.42 10.54
C THR A 221 -2.46 8.91 10.74
N PRO A 222 -3.25 9.63 11.56
CA PRO A 222 -4.52 9.18 12.12
C PRO A 222 -5.57 8.94 11.03
N LEU A 223 -6.72 8.36 11.40
CA LEU A 223 -7.86 8.26 10.49
C LEU A 223 -8.36 9.66 10.10
N SER A 224 -9.01 9.78 8.94
CA SER A 224 -9.60 11.06 8.53
C SER A 224 -10.64 11.54 9.55
N GLY A 225 -10.59 12.83 9.87
CA GLY A 225 -11.35 13.45 10.97
C GLY A 225 -10.73 13.23 12.35
N GLY A 226 -9.56 12.58 12.44
CA GLY A 226 -8.84 12.36 13.69
C GLY A 226 -8.22 13.64 14.26
N VAL A 227 -7.70 13.52 15.48
CA VAL A 227 -6.99 14.58 16.21
C VAL A 227 -5.56 14.11 16.47
N ILE A 228 -4.59 14.97 16.17
CA ILE A 228 -3.17 14.76 16.50
C ILE A 228 -2.87 15.55 17.78
N THR A 229 -2.22 14.91 18.74
CA THR A 229 -1.72 15.53 19.97
C THR A 229 -0.20 15.38 20.03
N GLY A 230 0.51 16.35 20.60
CA GLY A 230 1.96 16.31 20.78
C GLY A 230 2.74 17.29 19.90
N ALA A 231 4.05 17.37 20.15
CA ALA A 231 4.94 18.41 19.62
C ALA A 231 5.30 18.26 18.12
N ASP A 232 5.24 17.03 17.59
CA ASP A 232 5.64 16.72 16.21
C ASP A 232 4.47 16.09 15.43
N PRO A 233 3.47 16.90 15.04
CA PRO A 233 2.32 16.40 14.28
C PRO A 233 2.73 15.84 12.91
N ALA A 234 2.24 14.63 12.63
CA ALA A 234 2.47 13.93 11.37
C ALA A 234 1.23 13.14 10.93
N VAL A 235 1.11 12.97 9.62
CA VAL A 235 0.05 12.21 8.95
C VAL A 235 0.70 11.19 8.03
N GLU A 236 0.21 9.95 8.06
CA GLU A 236 0.51 8.92 7.10
C GLU A 236 -0.76 8.61 6.28
N LEU A 237 -0.77 9.07 5.03
CA LEU A 237 -1.82 8.73 4.06
C LEU A 237 -1.49 7.39 3.43
N ARG A 238 -2.43 6.44 3.48
CA ARG A 238 -2.26 5.13 2.83
C ARG A 238 -3.16 4.97 1.62
N PHE A 239 -2.68 4.20 0.65
CA PHE A 239 -3.33 3.97 -0.63
C PHE A 239 -3.49 2.48 -0.90
N TYR A 240 -4.41 2.13 -1.79
CA TYR A 240 -4.57 0.74 -2.25
C TYR A 240 -3.44 0.26 -3.18
N GLY A 241 -2.33 0.97 -3.30
CA GLY A 241 -1.22 0.54 -4.14
C GLY A 241 -0.03 1.47 -4.02
N PRO A 242 1.06 1.18 -4.74
CA PRO A 242 2.29 1.95 -4.64
C PRO A 242 2.13 3.30 -5.35
N VAL A 243 2.67 4.36 -4.73
CA VAL A 243 2.55 5.76 -5.15
C VAL A 243 3.93 6.34 -5.45
N ALA A 244 3.99 7.35 -6.32
CA ALA A 244 5.21 8.05 -6.68
C ALA A 244 5.01 9.58 -6.63
N LEU A 245 6.07 10.27 -6.20
CA LEU A 245 6.17 11.73 -6.20
C LEU A 245 6.95 12.17 -7.43
N THR A 246 6.28 12.77 -8.41
CA THR A 246 6.89 13.13 -9.71
C THR A 246 7.26 14.60 -9.86
N GLY A 247 6.94 15.42 -8.85
CA GLY A 247 7.08 16.86 -8.88
C GLY A 247 6.94 17.49 -7.48
N SER A 248 6.83 18.81 -7.43
CA SER A 248 6.86 19.59 -6.19
C SER A 248 5.48 19.80 -5.54
N GLN A 249 4.39 19.39 -6.18
CA GLN A 249 3.02 19.54 -5.68
C GLN A 249 2.27 18.19 -5.66
N PRO A 250 2.73 17.20 -4.88
CA PRO A 250 2.04 15.91 -4.80
C PRO A 250 0.70 15.99 -4.08
N VAL A 251 0.55 16.92 -3.14
CA VAL A 251 -0.71 17.16 -2.42
C VAL A 251 -1.02 18.64 -2.38
N THR A 252 -2.26 18.98 -2.08
CA THR A 252 -2.66 20.33 -1.71
C THR A 252 -3.09 20.33 -0.25
N ILE A 253 -2.57 21.28 0.53
CA ILE A 253 -2.87 21.43 1.95
C ILE A 253 -3.60 22.75 2.14
N SER A 254 -4.67 22.71 2.92
CA SER A 254 -5.43 23.89 3.32
C SER A 254 -5.83 23.76 4.77
N ARG A 255 -5.99 24.88 5.49
CA ARG A 255 -6.35 24.89 6.91
C ARG A 255 -7.44 25.89 7.25
N ARG A 256 -8.13 25.65 8.36
CA ARG A 256 -9.03 26.61 9.03
C ARG A 256 -8.85 26.47 10.54
N VAL A 257 -9.30 27.47 11.31
CA VAL A 257 -9.31 27.38 12.77
C VAL A 257 -10.14 26.15 13.18
N ALA A 258 -9.62 25.33 14.09
CA ALA A 258 -10.31 24.13 14.56
C ALA A 258 -11.68 24.48 15.14
N GLY A 259 -12.71 23.72 14.77
CA GLY A 259 -14.10 23.98 15.18
C GLY A 259 -14.78 25.17 14.49
N SER A 260 -14.07 25.96 13.68
CA SER A 260 -14.67 27.06 12.91
C SER A 260 -15.49 26.56 11.72
N THR A 261 -16.51 27.32 11.35
CA THR A 261 -17.29 27.16 10.11
C THR A 261 -16.67 27.86 8.91
N ASP A 262 -15.54 28.55 9.08
CA ASP A 262 -14.85 29.27 8.01
C ASP A 262 -14.39 28.34 6.87
N GLY A 263 -14.16 28.96 5.72
CA GLY A 263 -13.57 28.28 4.57
C GLY A 263 -12.10 27.92 4.82
N PHE A 264 -11.68 26.78 4.27
CA PHE A 264 -10.27 26.40 4.27
C PHE A 264 -9.43 27.34 3.42
N THR A 265 -8.32 27.80 3.99
CA THR A 265 -7.32 28.65 3.34
C THR A 265 -6.12 27.81 2.89
N PRO A 266 -5.57 27.98 1.67
CA PRO A 266 -4.41 27.21 1.22
C PRO A 266 -3.15 27.47 2.07
N VAL A 267 -2.38 26.41 2.34
CA VAL A 267 -1.09 26.48 3.03
C VAL A 267 0.01 26.07 2.03
N PRO A 268 1.08 26.87 1.85
CA PRO A 268 2.20 26.49 1.00
C PRO A 268 2.88 25.21 1.49
N LEU A 269 3.28 24.33 0.56
CA LEU A 269 3.94 23.07 0.91
C LEU A 269 5.37 23.23 1.44
N GLY A 270 6.00 24.40 1.31
CA GLY A 270 7.41 24.60 1.66
C GLY A 270 7.76 24.40 3.14
N GLY A 271 6.77 24.34 4.03
CA GLY A 271 6.94 24.02 5.44
C GLY A 271 6.72 22.54 5.80
N PHE A 272 6.27 21.72 4.85
CA PHE A 272 5.98 20.30 5.06
C PHE A 272 7.11 19.44 4.54
N ASP A 273 7.41 18.38 5.28
CA ASP A 273 8.26 17.28 4.87
C ASP A 273 7.38 16.17 4.30
N LEU A 274 7.68 15.73 3.09
CA LEU A 274 6.91 14.72 2.37
C LEU A 274 7.83 13.58 1.98
N ASP A 275 7.58 12.41 2.56
CA ASP A 275 8.35 11.21 2.28
C ASP A 275 7.43 10.04 1.90
N LEU A 276 7.93 9.16 1.04
CA LEU A 276 7.27 7.90 0.80
C LEU A 276 7.66 6.93 1.91
N GLY A 277 6.67 6.27 2.50
CA GLY A 277 6.91 5.25 3.51
C GLY A 277 7.79 4.11 2.95
N VAL A 278 8.39 3.34 3.86
CA VAL A 278 9.20 2.14 3.51
C VAL A 278 8.44 1.18 2.59
N VAL A 279 7.11 1.12 2.76
CA VAL A 279 6.21 0.50 1.78
C VAL A 279 5.69 1.62 0.87
N PRO A 280 5.88 1.54 -0.46
CA PRO A 280 5.54 2.64 -1.37
C PRO A 280 4.05 2.96 -1.46
N SER A 281 3.19 2.30 -0.68
CA SER A 281 1.75 2.59 -0.59
C SER A 281 1.37 3.61 0.49
N ALA A 282 2.36 4.26 1.11
CA ALA A 282 2.15 5.30 2.12
C ALA A 282 2.88 6.60 1.75
N LEU A 283 2.20 7.74 1.95
CA LEU A 283 2.78 9.08 1.91
C LEU A 283 2.77 9.65 3.33
N GLN A 284 3.95 9.89 3.88
CA GLN A 284 4.15 10.56 5.15
C GLN A 284 4.25 12.06 4.93
N ILE A 285 3.54 12.82 5.76
CA ILE A 285 3.51 14.28 5.75
C ILE A 285 3.79 14.70 7.19
N GLY A 286 4.93 15.34 7.41
CA GLY A 286 5.35 15.89 8.70
C GLY A 286 5.72 17.36 8.57
N GLY A 287 5.99 18.02 9.71
CA GLY A 287 6.32 19.44 9.73
C GLY A 287 5.17 20.34 9.24
N GLY A 288 5.33 21.66 9.34
CA GLY A 288 4.39 22.66 8.78
C GLY A 288 2.99 22.72 9.41
N PHE A 289 2.62 21.71 10.20
CA PHE A 289 1.40 21.66 10.99
C PHE A 289 1.53 22.53 12.24
N GLU A 290 0.69 23.56 12.32
CA GLU A 290 0.46 24.39 13.51
C GLU A 290 -0.77 23.88 14.28
N GLY A 291 -0.67 23.86 15.62
CA GLY A 291 -1.78 23.54 16.51
C GLY A 291 -2.94 24.54 16.42
N GLY A 292 -4.14 24.10 16.79
CA GLY A 292 -5.36 24.90 16.79
C GLY A 292 -6.02 25.01 15.41
N PHE A 293 -5.53 24.27 14.43
CA PHE A 293 -6.04 24.24 13.07
C PHE A 293 -6.56 22.87 12.67
N GLU A 294 -7.64 22.87 11.90
CA GLU A 294 -8.07 21.73 11.10
C GLU A 294 -7.45 21.84 9.70
N TYR A 295 -6.74 20.79 9.30
CA TYR A 295 -6.11 20.66 8.00
C TYR A 295 -6.94 19.77 7.09
N ARG A 296 -6.93 20.11 5.81
CA ARG A 296 -7.54 19.36 4.73
C ARG A 296 -6.49 19.13 3.65
N ILE A 297 -6.25 17.86 3.37
CA ILE A 297 -5.27 17.36 2.41
C ILE A 297 -6.00 16.70 1.25
N ALA A 298 -5.66 17.11 0.03
CA ALA A 298 -6.23 16.57 -1.21
C ALA A 298 -5.13 16.26 -2.23
N ALA A 299 -5.46 15.42 -3.21
CA ALA A 299 -4.52 15.05 -4.27
C ALA A 299 -4.03 16.27 -5.04
N GLY A 300 -2.73 16.35 -5.27
CA GLY A 300 -2.10 17.32 -6.15
C GLY A 300 -1.81 16.74 -7.54
N PRO A 301 -1.39 17.58 -8.51
CA PRO A 301 -1.10 17.15 -9.88
C PRO A 301 0.10 16.19 -10.01
N ASP A 302 0.98 16.12 -9.00
CA ASP A 302 2.26 15.41 -9.09
C ASP A 302 2.28 14.06 -8.35
N LEU A 303 1.21 13.70 -7.65
CA LEU A 303 1.07 12.41 -6.99
C LEU A 303 0.40 11.41 -7.93
N ARG A 304 1.10 10.30 -8.19
CA ARG A 304 0.73 9.29 -9.18
C ARG A 304 0.87 7.90 -8.58
N ALA A 305 0.35 6.90 -9.29
CA ALA A 305 0.78 5.53 -9.08
C ALA A 305 2.25 5.37 -9.43
N ASP A 306 2.98 4.55 -8.69
CA ASP A 306 4.32 4.08 -9.08
C ASP A 306 4.22 3.04 -10.19
N VAL A 307 3.65 3.50 -11.30
CA VAL A 307 3.46 2.77 -12.54
C VAL A 307 3.73 3.78 -13.67
N PRO A 308 4.65 3.45 -14.59
CA PRO A 308 5.01 4.34 -15.69
C PRO A 308 3.79 4.78 -16.51
N GLY A 309 3.68 6.08 -16.80
CA GLY A 309 2.66 6.63 -17.70
C GLY A 309 1.28 6.86 -17.08
N THR A 310 1.10 6.61 -15.78
CA THR A 310 -0.20 6.80 -15.12
C THR A 310 -0.57 8.29 -14.93
N PRO A 311 -1.87 8.63 -15.00
CA PRO A 311 -2.36 9.97 -14.68
C PRO A 311 -2.17 10.31 -13.19
N PRO A 312 -2.28 11.59 -12.79
CA PRO A 312 -2.36 11.95 -11.37
C PRO A 312 -3.47 11.18 -10.67
N LEU A 313 -3.26 10.86 -9.40
CA LEU A 313 -4.32 10.29 -8.59
C LEU A 313 -5.46 11.28 -8.47
N GLY A 314 -6.67 10.82 -8.74
CA GLY A 314 -7.89 11.61 -8.63
C GLY A 314 -8.77 11.09 -7.51
N TRP A 315 -8.22 10.79 -6.31
CA TRP A 315 -9.08 10.33 -5.23
C TRP A 315 -10.12 11.43 -4.94
N THR A 316 -11.38 11.07 -5.09
CA THR A 316 -12.49 12.01 -4.96
C THR A 316 -12.78 12.22 -3.48
N GLY A 317 -12.18 13.26 -2.91
CA GLY A 317 -12.40 13.62 -1.51
C GLY A 317 -11.22 14.36 -0.91
N SER A 318 -11.30 14.61 0.38
CA SER A 318 -10.20 15.20 1.15
C SER A 318 -10.04 14.47 2.46
N TYR A 319 -8.80 14.17 2.81
CA TYR A 319 -8.44 13.74 4.15
C TYR A 319 -8.47 14.97 5.07
N THR A 320 -9.07 14.87 6.24
CA THR A 320 -9.04 15.93 7.25
C THR A 320 -8.37 15.45 8.53
N VAL A 321 -7.70 16.36 9.21
CA VAL A 321 -7.12 16.10 10.53
C VAL A 321 -7.10 17.38 11.34
N THR A 322 -7.40 17.29 12.63
CA THR A 322 -7.24 18.42 13.55
C THR A 322 -5.92 18.27 14.27
N VAL A 323 -5.07 19.28 14.21
CA VAL A 323 -3.89 19.32 15.06
C VAL A 323 -4.33 20.03 16.32
N ASP A 324 -4.35 19.28 17.42
CA ASP A 324 -4.74 19.85 18.69
C ASP A 324 -3.83 21.05 18.96
N GLY A 325 -4.48 22.18 19.23
CA GLY A 325 -3.79 23.35 19.74
C GLY A 325 -3.26 23.10 21.14
N GLY A 326 -3.75 22.02 21.79
CA GLY A 326 -3.23 21.35 22.97
C GLY A 326 -2.36 22.29 23.73
N SER A 327 -3.01 23.13 24.54
CA SER A 327 -2.41 24.26 25.24
C SER A 327 -0.94 24.00 25.53
N THR A 328 -0.07 24.63 24.76
CA THR A 328 1.39 24.49 24.91
C THR A 328 1.88 25.05 26.24
N CYS A 329 0.97 25.56 27.06
CA CYS A 329 1.12 25.98 28.43
C CYS A 329 0.38 24.96 29.33
N PRO A 330 1.10 24.19 30.16
CA PRO A 330 0.52 23.42 31.26
C PRO A 330 -0.44 24.24 32.15
N GLU A 331 -0.33 25.56 32.10
CA GLU A 331 -1.08 26.55 32.85
C GLU A 331 -2.48 26.85 32.29
N ASP A 332 -2.84 26.43 31.08
CA ASP A 332 -4.22 26.50 30.57
C ASP A 332 -4.96 25.20 30.93
N LEU A 333 -5.61 25.25 32.08
CA LEU A 333 -6.25 24.14 32.76
C LEU A 333 -7.67 23.89 32.25
N ASP A 334 -8.29 24.90 31.63
CA ASP A 334 -9.64 24.81 31.07
C ASP A 334 -9.67 24.53 29.55
N GLY A 335 -8.51 24.58 28.89
CA GLY A 335 -8.32 24.29 27.47
C GLY A 335 -8.83 25.39 26.54
N SER A 336 -8.86 26.63 27.02
CA SER A 336 -9.40 27.78 26.28
C SER A 336 -8.43 28.37 25.25
N GLY A 337 -7.15 28.04 25.33
CA GLY A 337 -6.07 28.63 24.53
C GLY A 337 -5.47 29.92 25.13
N ASP A 338 -5.90 30.34 26.32
CA ASP A 338 -5.39 31.48 27.07
C ASP A 338 -5.17 31.09 28.54
N VAL A 339 -4.03 31.44 29.14
CA VAL A 339 -3.84 31.33 30.60
C VAL A 339 -4.44 32.56 31.25
N GLY A 340 -5.55 32.36 31.97
CA GLY A 340 -6.36 33.45 32.49
C GLY A 340 -6.99 33.19 33.84
N PHE A 341 -8.08 33.93 34.08
CA PHE A 341 -8.74 33.92 35.38
C PHE A 341 -9.42 32.58 35.69
N VAL A 342 -9.87 31.84 34.67
CA VAL A 342 -10.53 30.55 34.86
C VAL A 342 -9.52 29.49 35.31
N ASP A 343 -8.32 29.50 34.74
CA ASP A 343 -7.22 28.61 35.16
C ASP A 343 -6.73 28.93 36.58
N LEU A 344 -6.58 30.22 36.90
CA LEU A 344 -6.27 30.65 38.26
C LEU A 344 -7.34 30.17 39.26
N LEU A 345 -8.62 30.24 38.89
CA LEU A 345 -9.71 29.78 39.74
C LEU A 345 -9.62 28.27 40.00
N GLN A 346 -9.16 27.51 39.01
CA GLN A 346 -8.98 26.06 39.14
C GLN A 346 -7.84 25.72 40.10
N VAL A 347 -6.71 26.44 40.06
CA VAL A 347 -5.63 26.31 41.07
C VAL A 347 -6.11 26.64 42.48
N ILE A 348 -6.90 27.70 42.64
CA ILE A 348 -7.46 28.07 43.95
C ILE A 348 -8.46 27.02 44.45
N THR A 349 -9.21 26.40 43.54
CA THR A 349 -10.21 25.38 43.87
C THR A 349 -9.55 24.08 44.36
N ASP A 350 -8.43 23.71 43.76
CA ASP A 350 -7.73 22.45 44.03
C ASP A 350 -6.65 22.57 45.13
N TRP A 351 -6.63 23.68 45.86
CA TRP A 351 -5.60 24.03 46.84
C TRP A 351 -5.40 22.96 47.93
N GLY A 352 -4.15 22.54 48.12
CA GLY A 352 -3.74 21.56 49.14
C GLY A 352 -3.19 20.27 48.55
N VAL A 353 -3.10 19.23 49.39
CA VAL A 353 -2.57 17.92 48.99
C VAL A 353 -3.50 17.28 47.97
N THR A 354 -2.93 16.77 46.89
CA THR A 354 -3.66 16.17 45.79
C THR A 354 -2.99 14.89 45.31
N THR A 355 -3.70 14.11 44.49
CA THR A 355 -3.16 12.95 43.80
C THR A 355 -3.50 13.07 42.32
N GLY A 356 -2.65 13.76 41.57
CA GLY A 356 -2.79 13.93 40.12
C GLY A 356 -3.81 14.97 39.68
N SER A 357 -3.97 16.08 40.42
CA SER A 357 -4.72 17.23 39.90
C SER A 357 -3.93 17.89 38.75
N PRO A 358 -4.60 18.31 37.67
CA PRO A 358 -3.99 19.16 36.63
C PRO A 358 -3.43 20.48 37.17
N ALA A 359 -3.92 20.97 38.32
CA ALA A 359 -3.45 22.19 38.96
C ALA A 359 -2.13 22.01 39.75
N ASP A 360 -1.63 20.78 39.91
CA ASP A 360 -0.29 20.48 40.47
C ASP A 360 0.74 20.54 39.34
N LEU A 361 1.12 21.78 38.99
CA LEU A 361 1.92 22.09 37.82
C LEU A 361 3.39 21.70 38.00
N ASN A 362 3.86 21.59 39.24
CA ASN A 362 5.23 21.18 39.55
C ASN A 362 5.36 19.66 39.86
N GLY A 363 4.23 18.96 40.05
CA GLY A 363 4.16 17.52 40.28
C GLY A 363 4.64 17.07 41.66
N ASP A 364 4.62 17.94 42.67
CA ASP A 364 5.07 17.63 44.03
C ASP A 364 3.99 16.97 44.91
N GLY A 365 2.78 16.82 44.37
CA GLY A 365 1.62 16.25 45.06
C GLY A 365 0.85 17.25 45.93
N VAL A 366 1.14 18.55 45.84
CA VAL A 366 0.49 19.61 46.63
C VAL A 366 0.27 20.86 45.79
N VAL A 367 -0.98 21.15 45.42
CA VAL A 367 -1.35 22.43 44.79
C VAL A 367 -1.16 23.56 45.80
N ASN A 368 -0.21 24.44 45.56
CA ASN A 368 0.14 25.50 46.48
C ASN A 368 0.57 26.80 45.77
N PHE A 369 1.21 27.68 46.52
CA PHE A 369 1.66 28.98 46.01
C PHE A 369 2.66 28.87 44.84
N ILE A 370 3.44 27.78 44.78
CA ILE A 370 4.35 27.51 43.67
C ILE A 370 3.56 27.34 42.37
N ASP A 371 2.50 26.54 42.37
CA ASP A 371 1.66 26.30 41.17
C ASP A 371 0.89 27.55 40.74
N LEU A 372 0.37 28.31 41.71
CA LEU A 372 -0.26 29.60 41.43
C LEU A 372 0.71 30.58 40.77
N LEU A 373 1.98 30.57 41.17
CA LEU A 373 2.99 31.43 40.58
C LEU A 373 3.29 31.04 39.14
N THR A 374 3.22 29.75 38.81
CA THR A 374 3.35 29.25 37.43
C THR A 374 2.27 29.82 36.52
N ILE A 375 0.99 29.81 36.94
CA ILE A 375 -0.13 30.46 36.22
C ILE A 375 0.12 31.95 35.99
N LEU A 376 0.55 32.67 37.04
CA LEU A 376 0.76 34.12 36.94
C LEU A 376 1.93 34.50 36.03
N VAL A 377 2.94 33.64 35.91
CA VAL A 377 4.08 33.84 35.02
C VAL A 377 3.69 33.60 33.56
N ALA A 378 2.77 32.66 33.31
CA ALA A 378 2.29 32.31 31.97
C ALA A 378 1.07 33.14 31.51
N TRP A 379 0.65 34.16 32.26
CA TRP A 379 -0.59 34.90 32.03
C TRP A 379 -0.69 35.52 30.63
N GLY A 380 -1.77 35.23 29.92
CA GLY A 380 -2.03 35.68 28.55
C GLY A 380 -2.17 34.51 27.57
N PRO A 381 -2.06 34.78 26.26
CA PRO A 381 -2.25 33.76 25.24
C PRO A 381 -1.28 32.60 25.38
N CYS A 382 -1.81 31.40 25.22
CA CYS A 382 -1.02 30.17 25.14
C CYS A 382 -0.45 30.07 23.72
N SER A 383 0.86 30.35 23.55
CA SER A 383 1.53 30.39 22.23
C SER A 383 2.84 29.63 22.21
#